data_AF-A0A534WA56-F1
#
_entry.id   AF-A0A534WA56-F1
#
_cell.length_a   1.000
_cell.length_b   1.000
_cell.length_c   1.000
_cell.angle_alpha   90.00
_cell.angle_beta   90.00
_cell.angle_gamma   90.00
#
_symmetry.space_group_name_H-M   'P 1'
#
loop_
_entity.id
_entity.type
_entity.pdbx_description
1 polymer ?
#
loop_
_entity_poly.entity_id
_entity_poly.type
_entity_poly.pdbx_seq_one_letter_code
_entity_poly.pdbx_strand_id
1 'polypeptide(L)'
;MKILVAVLLLALPLWCAWAFYVAARSGRLTWWRTLIYALGFFILLLGNPLANAYLLSPIDSSLQRALFQRARNAGLLGADEARVRAVLGKPWKAHQLEGPFSVLLYAPCKVCMASYGAPFVVYLREGSVEGFRSGSGETLRVKRP
;
A
#
# COMPACT_ATOMS: atom_id res chain seq x y z
N MET A 1 -0.87 21.83 -8.94
CA MET A 1 -2.14 21.07 -8.91
C MET A 1 -2.19 19.97 -7.85
N LYS A 2 -1.19 19.08 -7.74
CA LYS A 2 -1.22 17.94 -6.78
C LYS A 2 -1.43 18.33 -5.30
N ILE A 3 -0.79 19.42 -4.84
CA ILE A 3 -0.92 19.92 -3.46
C ILE A 3 -2.33 20.45 -3.21
N LEU A 4 -2.89 21.21 -4.15
CA LEU A 4 -4.24 21.78 -4.06
C LEU A 4 -5.32 20.68 -4.00
N VAL A 5 -5.15 19.63 -4.79
CA VAL A 5 -6.00 18.43 -4.76
C VAL A 5 -5.86 17.70 -3.42
N ALA A 6 -4.64 17.51 -2.91
CA ALA A 6 -4.41 16.88 -1.61
C ALA A 6 -5.03 17.67 -0.45
N VAL A 7 -4.93 19.01 -0.48
CA VAL A 7 -5.57 19.89 0.50
C VAL A 7 -7.09 19.79 0.45
N LEU A 8 -7.68 19.79 -0.76
CA LEU A 8 -9.13 19.58 -0.95
C LEU A 8 -9.58 18.22 -0.42
N LEU A 9 -8.84 17.16 -0.72
CA LEU A 9 -9.13 15.81 -0.24
C LEU A 9 -9.06 15.69 1.28
N LEU A 10 -8.29 16.52 1.98
CA LEU A 10 -8.25 16.54 3.45
C LEU A 10 -9.31 17.47 4.06
N ALA A 11 -9.55 18.63 3.44
CA ALA A 11 -10.46 19.64 3.96
C ALA A 11 -11.93 19.25 3.85
N LEU A 12 -12.34 18.56 2.77
CA LEU A 12 -13.73 18.16 2.54
C LEU A 12 -14.29 17.21 3.62
N PRO A 13 -13.62 16.09 3.97
CA PRO A 13 -14.07 15.21 5.05
C PRO A 13 -14.12 15.93 6.40
N LEU A 14 -13.13 16.78 6.71
CA LEU A 14 -13.08 17.54 7.96
C LEU A 14 -14.23 18.54 8.05
N TRP A 15 -14.53 19.24 6.96
CA TRP A 15 -15.65 20.17 6.89
C TRP A 15 -17.00 19.45 7.05
N CYS A 16 -17.18 18.30 6.40
CA CYS A 16 -18.38 17.47 6.57
C CYS A 16 -18.54 16.96 8.00
N ALA A 17 -17.46 16.50 8.64
CA ALA A 17 -17.47 16.06 10.03
C ALA A 17 -17.83 17.21 10.99
N TRP A 18 -17.29 18.41 10.74
CA TRP A 18 -17.63 19.62 11.50
C TRP A 18 -19.10 20.02 11.33
N ALA A 19 -19.61 20.02 10.09
CA ALA A 19 -21.02 20.32 9.82
C ALA A 19 -21.97 19.34 10.52
N PHE A 20 -21.60 18.05 10.55
CA PHE A 20 -22.34 17.02 11.29
C PHE A 20 -22.34 17.28 12.80
N TYR A 21 -21.18 17.62 13.37
CA TYR A 21 -21.05 17.97 14.78
C TYR A 21 -21.94 19.17 15.17
N VAL A 22 -21.91 20.24 14.38
CA VAL A 22 -22.73 21.45 14.61
C VAL A 22 -24.23 21.13 14.48
N ALA A 23 -24.61 20.33 13.48
CA ALA A 23 -26.00 19.93 13.30
C ALA A 23 -26.50 19.05 14.47
N ALA A 24 -25.65 18.17 15.01
CA ALA A 24 -25.99 17.32 16.15
C ALA A 24 -26.19 18.16 17.42
N ARG A 25 -25.27 19.11 17.66
CA ARG A 25 -25.31 20.01 18.81
C ARG A 25 -26.51 20.97 18.79
N SER A 26 -27.01 21.31 17.60
CA SER A 26 -28.19 22.17 17.44
C SER A 26 -29.52 21.42 17.50
N GLY A 27 -29.52 20.10 17.76
CA GLY A 27 -30.73 19.29 17.89
C GLY A 27 -31.52 19.12 16.59
N ARG A 28 -30.92 19.46 15.43
CA ARG A 28 -31.58 19.43 14.11
C ARG A 28 -31.42 18.10 13.37
N LEU A 29 -30.75 17.12 13.98
CA LEU A 29 -30.54 15.79 13.40
C LEU A 29 -31.66 14.84 13.80
N THR A 30 -32.50 14.54 12.83
CA THR A 30 -33.39 13.37 12.87
C THR A 30 -32.62 12.11 12.49
N TRP A 31 -33.04 10.94 12.98
CA TRP A 31 -32.40 9.65 12.68
C TRP A 31 -32.15 9.41 11.18
N TRP A 32 -33.13 9.74 10.34
CA TRP A 32 -33.02 9.62 8.88
C TRP A 32 -31.95 10.53 8.27
N ARG A 33 -31.82 11.76 8.76
CA ARG A 33 -30.74 12.67 8.33
C ARG A 33 -29.38 12.15 8.77
N THR A 34 -29.29 11.58 9.96
CA THR A 34 -28.06 10.94 10.45
C THR A 34 -27.59 9.84 9.51
N LEU A 35 -28.51 8.96 9.09
CA LEU A 35 -28.22 7.87 8.15
C LEU A 35 -27.76 8.38 6.78
N ILE A 36 -28.47 9.36 6.21
CA ILE A 36 -28.10 9.94 4.90
C ILE A 36 -26.73 10.60 4.96
N TYR A 37 -26.45 11.39 5.99
CA TYR A 37 -25.15 12.04 6.16
C TYR A 37 -24.02 11.04 6.42
N ALA A 38 -24.27 10.01 7.25
CA ALA A 38 -23.30 8.95 7.48
C ALA A 38 -22.99 8.19 6.18
N LEU A 39 -24.00 7.81 5.40
CA LEU A 39 -23.81 7.14 4.12
C LEU A 39 -23.04 8.01 3.13
N GLY A 40 -23.40 9.29 3.00
CA GLY A 40 -22.69 10.25 2.14
C GLY A 40 -21.23 10.44 2.58
N PHE A 41 -20.97 10.50 3.88
CA PHE A 41 -19.62 10.58 4.44
C PHE A 41 -18.81 9.32 4.15
N PHE A 42 -19.41 8.13 4.28
CA PHE A 42 -18.77 6.86 3.92
C PHE A 42 -18.41 6.81 2.43
N ILE A 43 -19.33 7.20 1.54
CA ILE A 43 -19.06 7.26 0.10
C ILE A 43 -17.94 8.26 -0.20
N LEU A 44 -17.93 9.41 0.47
CA LEU A 44 -16.89 10.43 0.30
C LEU A 44 -15.53 9.96 0.81
N LEU A 45 -15.49 9.18 1.90
CA LEU A 45 -14.28 8.51 2.40
C LEU A 45 -13.76 7.43 1.43
N LEU A 46 -14.65 6.57 0.95
CA LEU A 46 -14.33 5.51 -0.01
C LEU A 46 -13.92 6.05 -1.38
N GLY A 47 -14.44 7.22 -1.77
CA GLY A 47 -14.02 7.92 -2.99
C GLY A 47 -12.71 8.70 -2.82
N ASN A 48 -12.24 8.89 -1.59
CA ASN A 48 -11.05 9.68 -1.30
C ASN A 48 -9.79 8.80 -1.32
N PRO A 49 -8.88 9.00 -2.29
CA PRO A 49 -7.68 8.18 -2.42
C PRO A 49 -6.74 8.30 -1.22
N LEU A 50 -6.69 9.44 -0.53
CA LEU A 50 -5.87 9.61 0.68
C LEU A 50 -6.46 8.83 1.85
N ALA A 51 -7.77 8.89 2.03
CA ALA A 51 -8.42 8.16 3.11
C ALA A 51 -8.32 6.64 2.87
N ASN A 52 -8.50 6.20 1.63
CA ASN A 52 -8.26 4.81 1.23
C ASN A 52 -6.81 4.37 1.47
N ALA A 53 -5.82 5.22 1.19
CA ALA A 53 -4.42 4.91 1.46
C ALA A 53 -4.18 4.64 2.95
N TYR A 54 -4.77 5.44 3.84
CA TYR A 54 -4.67 5.22 5.28
C TYR A 54 -5.45 3.99 5.77
N LEU A 55 -6.68 3.79 5.28
CA LEU A 55 -7.52 2.67 5.67
C LEU A 55 -6.97 1.32 5.19
N LEU A 56 -6.34 1.28 4.02
CA LEU A 56 -5.81 0.07 3.40
C LEU A 56 -4.35 -0.23 3.79
N SER A 57 -3.64 0.74 4.38
CA SER A 57 -2.25 0.58 4.84
C SER A 57 -2.02 -0.65 5.74
N PRO A 58 -2.88 -0.98 6.72
CA PRO A 58 -2.73 -2.20 7.52
C PRO A 58 -2.80 -3.47 6.66
N ILE A 59 -3.70 -3.51 5.67
CA ILE A 59 -3.86 -4.64 4.76
C ILE A 59 -2.61 -4.79 3.89
N ASP A 60 -2.12 -3.69 3.32
CA ASP A 60 -0.88 -3.71 2.55
C ASP A 60 0.30 -4.22 3.37
N SER A 61 0.45 -3.77 4.61
CA SER A 61 1.52 -4.24 5.51
C SER A 61 1.44 -5.74 5.77
N SER A 62 0.21 -6.28 5.95
CA SER A 62 0.00 -7.70 6.19
C SER A 62 0.34 -8.55 4.97
N LEU A 63 -0.05 -8.10 3.76
CA LEU A 63 0.25 -8.79 2.51
C LEU A 63 1.74 -8.74 2.19
N GLN A 64 2.42 -7.63 2.49
CA GLN A 64 3.87 -7.52 2.33
C GLN A 64 4.62 -8.46 3.27
N ARG A 65 4.20 -8.57 4.54
CA ARG A 65 4.76 -9.57 5.46
C ARG A 65 4.51 -10.98 4.98
N ALA A 66 3.33 -11.29 4.45
CA ALA A 66 3.03 -12.59 3.89
C ALA A 66 3.95 -12.95 2.70
N LEU A 67 4.22 -11.98 1.81
CA LEU A 67 5.20 -12.15 0.73
C LEU A 67 6.62 -12.36 1.25
N PHE A 68 7.02 -11.59 2.27
CA PHE A 68 8.33 -11.74 2.91
C PHE A 68 8.51 -13.12 3.54
N GLN A 69 7.52 -13.60 4.29
CA GLN A 69 7.54 -14.93 4.88
C GLN A 69 7.53 -16.03 3.82
N ARG A 70 6.76 -15.88 2.74
CA ARG A 70 6.76 -16.82 1.62
C ARG A 70 8.13 -16.89 0.94
N ALA A 71 8.76 -15.75 0.68
CA ALA A 71 10.11 -15.68 0.11
C ALA A 71 11.17 -16.31 1.01
N ARG A 72 11.08 -16.04 2.32
CA ARG A 72 11.97 -16.61 3.34
C ARG A 72 11.81 -18.13 3.44
N ASN A 73 10.57 -18.61 3.58
CA ASN A 73 10.27 -20.04 3.75
C ASN A 73 10.62 -20.85 2.49
N ALA A 74 10.50 -20.27 1.31
CA ALA A 74 10.90 -20.90 0.06
C ALA A 74 12.43 -20.87 -0.19
N GLY A 75 13.20 -20.24 0.70
CA GLY A 75 14.65 -20.12 0.57
C GLY A 75 15.07 -19.37 -0.68
N LEU A 76 14.39 -18.25 -1.00
CA LEU A 76 14.64 -17.52 -2.25
C LEU A 76 15.97 -16.76 -2.29
N LEU A 77 16.73 -16.68 -1.19
CA LEU A 77 18.08 -16.11 -1.24
C LEU A 77 19.00 -16.97 -2.12
N GLY A 78 19.72 -16.33 -3.04
CA GLY A 78 20.58 -17.03 -4.01
C GLY A 78 19.82 -17.73 -5.14
N ALA A 79 18.48 -17.77 -5.10
CA ALA A 79 17.68 -18.36 -6.16
C ALA A 79 17.79 -17.52 -7.44
N ASP A 80 17.55 -18.17 -8.57
CA ASP A 80 17.44 -17.52 -9.86
C ASP A 80 16.10 -16.80 -10.04
N GLU A 81 16.05 -15.87 -10.96
CA GLU A 81 14.84 -15.10 -11.25
C GLU A 81 13.62 -15.99 -11.62
N ALA A 82 13.82 -17.11 -12.31
CA ALA A 82 12.70 -17.97 -12.71
C ALA A 82 12.04 -18.63 -11.50
N ARG A 83 12.83 -19.11 -10.53
CA ARG A 83 12.31 -19.64 -9.27
C ARG A 83 11.60 -18.58 -8.44
N VAL A 84 12.09 -17.34 -8.42
CA VAL A 84 11.40 -16.22 -7.76
C VAL A 84 10.01 -16.01 -8.37
N ARG A 85 9.92 -15.96 -9.69
CA ARG A 85 8.64 -15.79 -10.41
C ARG A 85 7.70 -16.97 -10.22
N ALA A 86 8.22 -18.19 -10.10
CA ALA A 86 7.41 -19.38 -9.81
C ALA A 86 6.80 -19.33 -8.39
N VAL A 87 7.55 -18.84 -7.40
CA VAL A 87 7.11 -18.80 -6.00
C VAL A 87 6.26 -17.57 -5.69
N LEU A 88 6.65 -16.38 -6.15
CA LEU A 88 6.00 -15.12 -5.84
C LEU A 88 5.02 -14.65 -6.91
N GLY A 89 4.99 -15.32 -8.07
CA GLY A 89 4.17 -14.95 -9.22
C GLY A 89 4.80 -13.84 -10.06
N LYS A 90 3.96 -13.19 -10.86
CA LYS A 90 4.41 -12.14 -11.79
C LYS A 90 4.70 -10.84 -11.03
N PRO A 91 5.90 -10.23 -11.17
CA PRO A 91 6.18 -8.93 -10.59
C PRO A 91 5.28 -7.85 -11.21
N TRP A 92 4.95 -6.84 -10.42
CA TRP A 92 4.22 -5.67 -10.92
C TRP A 92 5.09 -4.86 -11.89
N LYS A 93 6.36 -4.68 -11.53
CA LYS A 93 7.34 -3.99 -12.38
C LYS A 93 8.71 -4.62 -12.18
N ALA A 94 9.45 -4.77 -13.26
CA ALA A 94 10.88 -5.08 -13.22
C ALA A 94 11.64 -3.83 -13.65
N HIS A 95 12.71 -3.50 -12.94
CA HIS A 95 13.58 -2.39 -13.29
C HIS A 95 15.02 -2.86 -13.29
N GLN A 96 15.72 -2.62 -14.39
CA GLN A 96 17.15 -2.83 -14.46
C GLN A 96 17.82 -1.58 -13.89
N LEU A 97 18.66 -1.77 -12.89
CA LEU A 97 19.52 -0.71 -12.36
C LEU A 97 20.79 -0.67 -13.22
N GLU A 98 21.86 -0.08 -12.72
CA GLU A 98 23.18 -0.23 -13.32
C GLU A 98 23.61 -1.71 -13.27
N GLY A 99 24.09 -2.22 -14.40
CA GLY A 99 24.57 -3.60 -14.47
C GLY A 99 25.67 -3.82 -13.42
N PRO A 100 25.62 -4.91 -12.62
CA PRO A 100 24.84 -6.13 -12.80
C PRO A 100 23.54 -6.25 -11.99
N PHE A 101 22.97 -5.15 -11.51
CA PHE A 101 21.83 -5.16 -10.58
C PHE A 101 20.48 -4.99 -11.28
N SER A 102 19.48 -5.75 -10.83
CA SER A 102 18.09 -5.56 -11.22
C SER A 102 17.17 -5.72 -10.00
N VAL A 103 15.97 -5.14 -10.10
CA VAL A 103 14.98 -5.20 -9.03
C VAL A 103 13.62 -5.63 -9.56
N LEU A 104 12.97 -6.52 -8.82
CA LEU A 104 11.58 -6.90 -9.03
C LEU A 104 10.72 -6.26 -7.96
N LEU A 105 9.72 -5.51 -8.39
CA LEU A 105 8.78 -4.81 -7.52
C LEU A 105 7.45 -5.57 -7.53
N TYR A 106 7.03 -5.98 -6.34
CA TYR A 106 5.74 -6.62 -6.10
C TYR A 106 4.85 -5.64 -5.31
N ALA A 107 3.75 -5.25 -5.94
CA ALA A 107 2.67 -4.48 -5.32
C ALA A 107 1.54 -5.46 -4.97
N PRO A 108 1.37 -5.84 -3.69
CA PRO A 108 0.40 -6.86 -3.30
C PRO A 108 -1.06 -6.47 -3.55
N CYS A 109 -1.36 -5.17 -3.64
CA CYS A 109 -2.69 -4.68 -3.96
C CYS A 109 -2.64 -3.63 -5.07
N LYS A 110 -3.19 -3.96 -6.25
CA LYS A 110 -3.31 -3.02 -7.39
C LYS A 110 -4.41 -1.98 -7.18
N VAL A 111 -5.50 -2.32 -6.48
CA VAL A 111 -6.60 -1.38 -6.19
C VAL A 111 -6.17 -0.38 -5.11
N CYS A 112 -5.30 -0.81 -4.20
CA CYS A 112 -4.62 0.03 -3.22
C CYS A 112 -3.49 0.86 -3.85
N MET A 113 -3.45 1.09 -5.18
CA MET A 113 -2.45 1.92 -5.85
C MET A 113 -2.40 3.39 -5.35
N ALA A 114 -3.40 3.83 -4.57
CA ALA A 114 -3.35 5.08 -3.82
C ALA A 114 -2.51 4.99 -2.53
N SER A 115 -2.17 3.77 -2.09
CA SER A 115 -1.28 3.50 -0.98
C SER A 115 0.12 3.94 -1.35
N TYR A 116 0.58 4.96 -0.64
CA TYR A 116 1.98 5.39 -0.58
C TYR A 116 2.89 4.33 0.07
N GLY A 117 2.40 3.11 0.33
CA GLY A 117 3.16 2.01 0.88
C GLY A 117 4.29 1.59 -0.06
N ALA A 118 5.50 1.50 0.47
CA ALA A 118 6.66 1.03 -0.29
C ALA A 118 6.42 -0.42 -0.77
N PRO A 119 6.70 -0.76 -2.04
CA PRO A 119 6.47 -2.11 -2.56
C PRO A 119 7.39 -3.15 -1.90
N PHE A 120 7.04 -4.43 -2.03
CA PHE A 120 7.97 -5.52 -1.73
C PHE A 120 9.01 -5.60 -2.86
N VAL A 121 10.28 -5.51 -2.51
CA VAL A 121 11.39 -5.41 -3.47
C VAL A 121 12.26 -6.66 -3.38
N VAL A 122 12.51 -7.31 -4.50
CA VAL A 122 13.52 -8.37 -4.63
C VAL A 122 14.70 -7.79 -5.41
N TYR A 123 15.88 -7.84 -4.80
CA TYR A 123 17.15 -7.43 -5.40
C TYR A 123 17.81 -8.63 -6.05
N LEU A 124 18.13 -8.48 -7.33
CA LEU A 124 18.83 -9.44 -8.15
C LEU A 124 20.18 -8.86 -8.54
N ARG A 125 21.19 -9.72 -8.54
CA ARG A 125 22.52 -9.44 -9.07
C ARG A 125 22.90 -10.58 -9.99
N GLU A 126 23.25 -10.29 -11.23
CA GLU A 126 23.64 -11.31 -12.22
C GLU A 126 22.57 -12.43 -12.37
N GLY A 127 21.30 -12.09 -12.16
CA GLY A 127 20.18 -13.03 -12.24
C GLY A 127 19.90 -13.85 -10.98
N SER A 128 20.71 -13.71 -9.92
CA SER A 128 20.51 -14.36 -8.62
C SER A 128 20.03 -13.39 -7.54
N VAL A 129 19.17 -13.87 -6.62
CA VAL A 129 18.61 -13.05 -5.54
C VAL A 129 19.68 -12.74 -4.49
N GLU A 130 20.03 -11.47 -4.38
CA GLU A 130 20.94 -10.95 -3.36
C GLU A 130 20.20 -10.60 -2.06
N GLY A 131 18.91 -10.29 -2.16
CA GLY A 131 18.08 -10.02 -1.00
C GLY A 131 16.67 -9.57 -1.35
N PHE A 132 15.85 -9.39 -0.33
CA PHE A 132 14.51 -8.85 -0.46
C PHE A 132 14.15 -7.96 0.73
N ARG A 133 13.27 -7.01 0.48
CA ARG A 133 12.82 -6.00 1.44
C ARG A 133 11.30 -5.87 1.40
N SER A 134 10.67 -5.92 2.57
CA SER A 134 9.28 -5.49 2.72
C SER A 134 9.20 -3.97 2.92
N GLY A 135 8.11 -3.37 2.46
CA GLY A 135 7.88 -1.94 2.63
C GLY A 135 7.80 -1.50 4.09
N SER A 136 7.44 -2.43 5.00
CA SER A 136 7.45 -2.23 6.45
C SER A 136 8.85 -2.25 7.08
N GLY A 137 9.91 -2.46 6.30
CA GLY A 137 11.31 -2.39 6.76
C GLY A 137 11.98 -3.72 7.05
N GLU A 138 11.30 -4.86 6.89
CA GLU A 138 11.95 -6.17 7.03
C GLU A 138 12.89 -6.38 5.84
N THR A 139 14.11 -6.81 6.11
CA THR A 139 15.11 -7.06 5.08
C THR A 139 15.78 -8.39 5.32
N LEU A 140 15.96 -9.16 4.25
CA LEU A 140 16.80 -10.33 4.24
C LEU A 140 17.79 -10.18 3.11
N ARG A 141 19.08 -10.29 3.42
CA ARG A 141 20.17 -10.13 2.45
C ARG A 141 21.18 -11.23 2.66
N VAL A 142 21.88 -11.61 1.61
CA VAL A 142 23.04 -12.48 1.71
C VAL A 142 24.08 -11.80 2.60
N LYS A 143 24.44 -12.44 3.73
CA LYS A 143 25.50 -11.97 4.62
C LYS A 143 26.83 -12.26 3.92
N ARG A 144 27.55 -11.25 3.44
CA ARG A 144 28.91 -11.45 2.95
C ARG A 144 29.91 -11.34 4.12
N PRO A 145 30.97 -12.17 4.12
CA PRO A 145 32.13 -11.98 4.99
C PRO A 145 32.87 -10.67 4.67
#